data_AF-A0A1L3LXB0-F1
#
_entry.id   AF-A0A1L3LXB0-F1
#
_cell.length_a   1.000
_cell.length_b   1.000
_cell.length_c   1.000
_cell.angle_alpha   90.00
_cell.angle_beta   90.00
_cell.angle_gamma   90.00
#
_symmetry.space_group_name_H-M   'P 1'
#
loop_
_entity.id
_entity.type
_entity.pdbx_description
1 polymer ?
#
loop_
_entity_poly.entity_id
_entity_poly.type
_entity_poly.pdbx_seq_one_letter_code
_entity_poly.pdbx_strand_id
1 'polypeptide(L)' 'MDLLHSIFEQILEEKGVESSGERANEIAARLIRVYQSGVRDVVMLKKLSVRPRE' A
#
# COMPACT_ATOMS: atom_id res chain seq x y z
N MET A 1 -13.93 -0.21 -9.15
CA MET A 1 -13.66 -0.57 -7.74
C MET A 1 -12.27 -1.17 -7.70
N ASP A 2 -11.31 -0.27 -7.57
CA ASP A 2 -9.89 -0.49 -7.79
C ASP A 2 -9.32 -1.37 -6.68
N LEU A 3 -8.82 -2.56 -7.03
CA LEU A 3 -8.15 -3.48 -6.11
C LEU A 3 -7.10 -2.76 -5.26
N LEU A 4 -6.34 -1.84 -5.88
CA LEU A 4 -5.32 -1.04 -5.20
C LEU A 4 -5.92 -0.10 -4.15
N HIS A 5 -7.10 0.47 -4.40
CA HIS A 5 -7.77 1.34 -3.44
C HIS A 5 -8.18 0.57 -2.18
N SER A 6 -8.79 -0.62 -2.36
CA SER A 6 -9.18 -1.46 -1.21
C SER A 6 -7.97 -1.94 -0.40
N ILE A 7 -6.87 -2.30 -1.07
CA ILE A 7 -5.64 -2.69 -0.38
C ILE A 7 -5.04 -1.49 0.37
N PHE A 8 -5.04 -0.32 -0.25
CA PHE A 8 -4.53 0.91 0.35
C PHE A 8 -5.29 1.27 1.62
N GLU A 9 -6.63 1.29 1.59
CA GLU A 9 -7.46 1.56 2.76
C GLU A 9 -7.20 0.56 3.89
N GLN A 10 -7.10 -0.74 3.56
CA GLN A 10 -6.78 -1.74 4.58
C GLN A 10 -5.40 -1.53 5.20
N ILE A 11 -4.40 -1.10 4.44
CA ILE A 11 -3.07 -0.81 4.99
C ILE A 11 -3.13 0.40 5.92
N LEU A 12 -3.88 1.43 5.55
CA LEU A 12 -4.07 2.63 6.36
C LEU A 12 -4.75 2.30 7.69
N GLU A 13 -5.84 1.53 7.64
CA GLU A 13 -6.58 1.08 8.83
C GLU A 13 -5.70 0.23 9.75
N GLU A 14 -4.98 -0.75 9.19
CA GLU A 14 -4.11 -1.66 9.93
C GLU A 14 -2.93 -0.92 10.60
N LYS A 15 -2.48 0.20 10.02
CA LYS A 15 -1.41 1.05 10.58
C LYS A 15 -1.89 2.24 11.39
N GLY A 16 -3.20 2.49 11.46
CA GLY A 16 -3.76 3.71 12.04
C GLY A 16 -3.23 4.99 11.38
N VAL A 17 -2.96 4.94 10.07
CA VAL A 17 -2.49 6.09 9.30
C VAL A 17 -3.69 6.76 8.65
N GLU A 18 -3.84 8.06 8.86
CA GLU A 18 -4.86 8.84 8.17
C GLU A 18 -4.61 8.85 6.66
N SER A 19 -5.67 8.71 5.86
CA SER A 19 -5.58 8.73 4.39
C SER A 19 -5.04 10.03 3.81
N SER A 20 -5.01 11.08 4.63
CA SER A 20 -4.49 12.40 4.31
C SER A 20 -3.18 12.60 5.03
N GLY A 21 -2.06 12.47 4.31
CA GLY A 21 -0.74 12.73 4.87
C GLY A 21 0.40 12.19 4.01
N GLU A 22 1.61 12.64 4.31
CA GLU A 22 2.83 12.22 3.61
C GLU A 22 2.99 10.69 3.66
N ARG A 23 2.75 10.08 4.83
CA ARG A 23 2.80 8.62 5.00
C ARG A 23 1.80 7.87 4.12
N ALA A 24 0.59 8.39 3.97
CA ALA A 24 -0.42 7.77 3.11
C ALA A 24 0.03 7.85 1.64
N ASN A 25 0.58 8.99 1.22
CA ASN A 25 1.12 9.15 -0.12
C ASN A 25 2.31 8.22 -0.40
N GLU A 26 3.20 8.02 0.58
CA GLU A 26 4.31 7.06 0.47
C GLU A 26 3.81 5.62 0.30
N ILE A 27 2.82 5.21 1.10
CA ILE A 27 2.21 3.87 1.01
C ILE A 27 1.55 3.68 -0.36
N ALA A 28 0.79 4.67 -0.85
CA ALA A 28 0.15 4.62 -2.15
C ALA A 28 1.18 4.50 -3.29
N ALA A 29 2.21 5.36 -3.29
CA ALA A 29 3.27 5.35 -4.30
C ALA A 29 4.02 4.01 -4.32
N ARG A 30 4.20 3.39 -3.15
CA ARG A 30 4.87 2.08 -3.04
C ARG A 30 3.98 0.94 -3.51
N LEU A 31 2.70 0.95 -3.14
CA LEU A 31 1.71 -0.01 -3.61
C LEU A 31 1.62 -0.03 -5.14
N ILE A 32 1.60 1.16 -5.75
CA ILE A 32 1.62 1.31 -7.21
C ILE A 32 2.89 0.70 -7.81
N ARG A 33 4.08 0.99 -7.25
CA ARG A 33 5.35 0.41 -7.74
C ARG A 33 5.38 -1.11 -7.65
N VAL A 34 4.91 -1.68 -6.54
CA VAL A 34 4.86 -3.14 -6.36
C VAL A 34 3.91 -3.78 -7.37
N TYR A 35 2.75 -3.16 -7.59
CA TYR A 35 1.79 -3.61 -8.59
C TYR A 35 2.35 -3.56 -10.01
N GLN A 36 3.02 -2.47 -10.37
CA GLN A 36 3.69 -2.31 -11.67
C GLN A 36 4.83 -3.30 -11.89
N SER A 37 5.44 -3.82 -10.82
CA SER A 37 6.43 -4.90 -10.89
C SER A 37 5.83 -6.26 -11.28
N GLY A 38 4.50 -6.36 -11.43
CA GLY A 38 3.80 -7.60 -11.80
C GLY A 38 3.24 -8.38 -10.62
N VAL A 39 3.40 -7.88 -9.38
CA VAL A 39 2.82 -8.51 -8.20
C VAL A 39 1.31 -8.23 -8.17
N ARG A 40 0.51 -9.31 -8.25
CA ARG A 40 -0.96 -9.24 -8.17
C ARG A 40 -1.52 -9.88 -6.90
N ASP A 41 -0.67 -10.56 -6.14
CA ASP A 41 -1.07 -11.18 -4.88
C ASP A 41 -1.26 -10.11 -3.81
N VAL A 42 -2.46 -10.10 -3.22
CA VAL A 42 -2.89 -9.09 -2.24
C VAL A 42 -2.01 -9.11 -0.98
N VAL A 43 -1.62 -10.29 -0.53
CA VAL A 43 -0.80 -10.47 0.68
C VAL A 43 0.61 -9.96 0.43
N MET A 44 1.19 -10.24 -0.74
CA MET A 44 2.48 -9.67 -1.15
C MET A 44 2.41 -8.15 -1.35
N LEU A 45 1.36 -7.64 -2.00
CA LEU A 45 1.16 -6.21 -2.22
C LEU A 45 1.15 -5.46 -0.89
N LYS A 46 0.37 -5.93 0.09
CA LYS A 46 0.41 -5.40 1.45
C LYS A 46 1.83 -5.47 2.02
N LYS A 47 2.43 -6.66 2.12
CA LYS A 47 3.75 -6.83 2.75
C LYS A 47 4.84 -5.93 2.15
N LEU A 48 4.90 -5.81 0.83
CA LEU A 48 5.93 -5.04 0.12
C LEU A 48 5.69 -3.53 0.18
N SER A 49 4.43 -3.10 0.30
CA SER A 49 4.05 -1.68 0.42
C SER A 49 4.35 -1.08 1.79
N VAL A 50 4.60 -1.91 2.81
CA VAL A 50 4.83 -1.45 4.20
C VAL A 50 6.18 -1.83 4.81
N ARG A 51 7.08 -2.55 4.11
CA ARG A 51 8.40 -2.88 4.68
C ARG A 51 9.22 -1.62 4.98
N PRO A 52 9.81 -1.45 6.18
CA PRO A 52 10.77 -0.37 6.38
C PRO A 52 11.94 -0.52 5.41
N ARG A 53 12.41 0.59 4.87
CA ARG A 53 13.75 0.67 4.28
C ARG A 53 14.69 0.59 5.49
N GLU A 54 15.38 -0.54 5.65
CA GLU A 54 16.51 -0.65 6.58
C GLU A 54 17.56 0.44 6.28
#